data_AF-A0A8T0X5H7-F1
#
_entry.id   AF-A0A8T0X5H7-F1
#
_cell.length_a   1.000
_cell.length_b   1.000
_cell.length_c   1.000
_cell.angle_alpha   90.00
_cell.angle_beta   90.00
_cell.angle_gamma   90.00
#
_symmetry.space_group_name_H-M   'P 1'
#
loop_
_entity.id
_entity.type
_entity.pdbx_description
1 polymer ?
#
loop_
_entity_poly.entity_id
_entity_poly.type
_entity_poly.pdbx_seq_one_letter_code
_entity_poly.pdbx_strand_id
1 'polypeptide(L)'
;MYNGIGLQTVRGSGTNGYVQTSKFFIKPRSTGGPGRPLLPDAAAGDGGGLGGMRKPNRGILEHDRKRQVELRLLVLRDAIEEQGYTEGEIEERVEEARRAAEEAGGRRPPSLPGSRGFADTQSHHVAARKEKQLETLRAAFGLDAEDVKKGGVDSDVESGELVPGKYYEELDTAGQKDSKDLKDGRKDAKKRKEKRE
;
A
#
# COMPACT_ATOMS: atom_id res chain seq x y z
N MET A 1 -13.56 -38.86 20.15
CA MET A 1 -13.24 -37.62 19.39
C MET A 1 -11.79 -37.25 19.61
N TYR A 2 -11.07 -36.89 18.55
CA TYR A 2 -9.68 -36.42 18.62
C TYR A 2 -9.60 -35.06 17.92
N ASN A 3 -9.03 -34.05 18.59
CA ASN A 3 -9.00 -32.65 18.11
C ASN A 3 -10.40 -32.10 17.69
N GLY A 4 -11.47 -32.52 18.37
CA GLY A 4 -12.84 -32.12 18.03
C GLY A 4 -13.39 -32.68 16.71
N ILE A 5 -12.67 -33.60 16.06
CA ILE A 5 -13.03 -34.19 14.77
C ILE A 5 -13.39 -35.66 14.97
N GLY A 6 -14.37 -36.14 14.21
CA GLY A 6 -14.84 -37.53 14.19
C GLY A 6 -16.08 -37.79 15.05
N LEU A 7 -16.43 -39.07 15.20
CA LEU A 7 -17.60 -39.50 15.96
C LEU A 7 -17.35 -39.49 17.47
N GLN A 8 -18.39 -39.16 18.25
CA GLN A 8 -18.34 -39.23 19.72
C GLN A 8 -18.26 -40.68 20.19
N THR A 9 -19.08 -41.55 19.61
CA THR A 9 -19.07 -43.01 19.80
C THR A 9 -19.26 -43.71 18.46
N VAL A 10 -18.57 -44.83 18.26
CA VAL A 10 -18.70 -45.64 17.04
C VAL A 10 -20.03 -46.42 17.02
N ARG A 11 -20.54 -46.77 18.21
CA ARG A 11 -21.81 -47.48 18.42
C ARG A 11 -22.99 -46.66 17.88
N GLY A 12 -23.83 -47.30 17.07
CA GLY A 12 -24.98 -46.67 16.43
C GLY A 12 -24.69 -45.95 15.11
N SER A 13 -23.40 -45.78 14.72
CA SER A 13 -23.06 -45.13 13.43
C SER A 13 -23.06 -46.09 12.23
N GLY A 14 -23.08 -47.40 12.47
CA GLY A 14 -23.01 -48.41 11.41
C GLY A 14 -21.66 -48.47 10.66
N THR A 15 -20.63 -47.79 11.16
CA THR A 15 -19.27 -47.78 10.59
C THR A 15 -18.21 -48.11 11.64
N ASN A 16 -16.97 -48.36 11.22
CA ASN A 16 -15.85 -48.65 12.12
C ASN A 16 -15.30 -47.40 12.84
N GLY A 17 -15.83 -46.20 12.55
CA GLY A 17 -15.41 -44.95 13.20
C GLY A 17 -14.01 -44.46 12.80
N TYR A 18 -13.46 -44.96 11.70
CA TYR A 18 -12.15 -44.57 11.20
C TYR A 18 -12.20 -43.19 10.53
N VAL A 19 -11.35 -42.26 10.97
CA VAL A 19 -11.32 -40.88 10.51
C VAL A 19 -10.00 -40.61 9.81
N GLN A 20 -10.06 -40.16 8.55
CA GLN A 20 -8.88 -39.78 7.77
C GLN A 20 -8.79 -38.27 7.60
N THR A 21 -7.56 -37.75 7.53
CA THR A 21 -7.32 -36.36 7.17
C THR A 21 -7.59 -36.16 5.67
N SER A 22 -8.30 -35.10 5.30
CA SER A 22 -8.48 -34.75 3.89
C SER A 22 -7.17 -34.27 3.26
N LYS A 23 -6.67 -34.98 2.24
CA LYS A 23 -5.46 -34.61 1.48
C LYS A 23 -5.68 -33.44 0.52
N PHE A 24 -6.93 -33.15 0.16
CA PHE A 24 -7.29 -32.04 -0.72
C PHE A 24 -7.65 -30.77 0.06
N PHE A 25 -7.47 -30.76 1.37
CA PHE A 25 -7.74 -29.59 2.19
C PHE A 25 -6.70 -28.50 1.91
N ILE A 26 -7.05 -27.55 1.04
CA ILE A 26 -6.28 -26.33 0.83
C ILE A 26 -6.59 -25.40 2.00
N LYS A 27 -5.60 -25.17 2.86
CA LYS A 27 -5.72 -24.22 3.97
C LYS A 27 -6.09 -22.85 3.36
N PRO A 28 -7.24 -22.25 3.69
CA PRO A 28 -7.58 -20.94 3.17
C PRO A 28 -6.45 -19.98 3.58
N ARG A 29 -5.96 -19.19 2.61
CA ARG A 29 -4.96 -18.16 2.90
C ARG A 29 -5.61 -17.24 3.92
N SER A 30 -5.12 -17.25 5.15
CA SER A 30 -5.56 -16.33 6.19
C SER A 30 -5.37 -14.90 5.67
N THR A 31 -6.47 -14.26 5.25
CA THR A 31 -6.50 -12.85 4.94
C THR A 31 -6.57 -12.11 6.26
N GLY A 32 -5.40 -11.83 6.84
CA GLY A 32 -5.23 -10.80 7.86
C GLY A 32 -5.25 -11.27 9.32
N GLY A 33 -4.32 -12.15 9.71
CA GLY A 33 -3.99 -12.37 11.12
C GLY A 33 -2.54 -11.90 11.44
N PRO A 34 -2.28 -11.27 12.60
CA PRO A 34 -0.95 -10.87 13.03
C PRO A 34 -0.22 -12.12 13.54
N GLY A 35 0.49 -12.81 12.65
CA GLY A 35 1.20 -14.03 13.05
C GLY A 35 1.54 -14.97 11.90
N ARG A 36 1.77 -14.45 10.69
CA ARG A 36 2.33 -15.28 9.63
C ARG A 36 3.86 -15.26 9.77
N PRO A 37 4.53 -16.41 9.96
CA PRO A 37 5.97 -16.49 9.79
C PRO A 37 6.28 -16.09 8.36
N LEU A 38 7.17 -15.11 8.22
CA LEU A 38 7.73 -14.70 6.95
C LEU A 38 8.28 -15.96 6.26
N LEU A 39 7.74 -16.32 5.08
CA LEU A 39 8.45 -17.26 4.24
C LEU A 39 9.83 -16.64 3.96
N PRO A 40 10.94 -17.38 4.12
CA PRO A 40 12.30 -16.82 3.99
C PRO A 40 12.56 -16.18 2.61
N ASP A 41 11.76 -16.53 1.61
CA ASP A 41 11.85 -15.98 0.25
C ASP A 41 11.28 -14.56 0.10
N ALA A 42 10.61 -14.02 1.14
CA ALA A 42 10.16 -12.63 1.16
C ALA A 42 11.24 -11.64 1.65
N ALA A 43 12.39 -12.13 2.14
CA ALA A 43 13.51 -11.32 2.58
C ALA A 43 14.55 -11.05 1.47
N ALA A 44 14.51 -11.80 0.35
CA ALA A 44 15.50 -11.70 -0.72
C ALA A 44 15.14 -10.73 -1.86
N GLY A 45 13.90 -10.23 -1.89
CA GLY A 45 13.48 -9.19 -2.84
C GLY A 45 13.38 -7.86 -2.11
N ASP A 46 14.08 -6.84 -2.60
CA ASP A 46 14.00 -5.42 -2.23
C ASP A 46 12.56 -4.86 -2.33
N GLY A 47 11.69 -5.32 -1.43
CA GLY A 47 10.24 -5.23 -1.53
C GLY A 47 9.54 -5.12 -0.19
N GLY A 48 10.30 -4.93 0.90
CA GLY A 48 9.81 -4.69 2.25
C GLY A 48 9.23 -3.29 2.41
N GLY A 49 8.09 -3.01 1.79
CA GLY A 49 7.25 -1.90 2.20
C GLY A 49 6.61 -2.21 3.55
N LEU A 50 6.58 -1.20 4.44
CA LEU A 50 5.90 -1.21 5.74
C LEU A 50 4.53 -1.91 5.63
N GLY A 51 4.37 -3.08 6.26
CA GLY A 51 3.09 -3.81 6.37
C GLY A 51 2.88 -5.02 5.45
N GLY A 52 3.91 -5.49 4.73
CA GLY A 52 3.76 -6.68 3.87
C GLY A 52 2.99 -6.41 2.58
N MET A 53 2.78 -5.13 2.24
CA MET A 53 2.28 -4.71 0.93
C MET A 53 3.39 -4.90 -0.11
N ARG A 54 3.11 -5.75 -1.10
CA ARG A 54 4.01 -5.93 -2.25
C ARG A 54 4.12 -4.62 -3.02
N LYS A 55 5.35 -4.16 -3.31
CA LYS A 55 5.58 -3.00 -4.19
C LYS A 55 4.90 -3.23 -5.56
N PRO A 56 4.30 -2.21 -6.17
CA PRO A 56 3.76 -2.35 -7.52
C PRO A 56 4.89 -2.58 -8.52
N ASN A 57 4.70 -3.54 -9.43
CA ASN A 57 5.67 -3.81 -10.48
C ASN A 57 5.40 -2.85 -11.65
N ARG A 58 6.40 -2.01 -11.97
CA ARG A 58 6.30 -1.02 -13.05
C ARG A 58 6.05 -1.67 -14.42
N GLY A 59 6.68 -2.80 -14.71
CA GLY A 59 6.51 -3.49 -15.98
C GLY A 59 5.07 -3.97 -16.22
N ILE A 60 4.39 -4.42 -15.16
CA ILE A 60 2.98 -4.83 -15.24
C ILE A 60 2.08 -3.62 -15.50
N LEU A 61 2.32 -2.52 -14.79
CA LEU A 61 1.54 -1.29 -14.98
C LEU A 61 1.71 -0.71 -16.39
N GLU A 62 2.92 -0.75 -16.94
CA GLU A 62 3.22 -0.29 -18.31
C GLU A 62 2.60 -1.21 -19.36
N HIS A 63 2.69 -2.52 -19.16
CA HIS A 63 2.05 -3.49 -20.04
C HIS A 63 0.54 -3.28 -20.09
N ASP A 64 -0.11 -3.10 -18.95
CA ASP A 64 -1.55 -2.84 -18.90
C ASP A 64 -1.92 -1.51 -19.57
N ARG A 65 -1.06 -0.49 -19.50
CA ARG A 65 -1.26 0.77 -20.24
C ARG A 65 -1.18 0.53 -21.74
N LYS A 66 -0.16 -0.17 -22.24
CA LYS A 66 -0.03 -0.51 -23.66
C LYS A 66 -1.21 -1.32 -24.15
N ARG A 67 -1.60 -2.35 -23.39
CA ARG A 67 -2.79 -3.17 -23.67
C ARG A 67 -4.06 -2.32 -23.76
N GLN A 68 -4.25 -1.34 -22.88
CA GLN A 68 -5.40 -0.45 -22.95
C GLN A 68 -5.43 0.40 -24.22
N VAL A 69 -4.27 0.85 -24.70
CA VAL A 69 -4.17 1.57 -25.98
C VAL A 69 -4.54 0.66 -27.14
N GLU A 70 -3.93 -0.53 -27.24
CA GLU A 70 -4.22 -1.49 -28.32
C GLU A 70 -5.69 -1.92 -28.34
N LEU A 71 -6.31 -2.14 -27.18
CA LEU A 71 -7.74 -2.45 -27.09
C LEU A 71 -8.62 -1.33 -27.64
N ARG A 72 -8.23 -0.08 -27.49
CA ARG A 72 -9.00 1.06 -28.02
C ARG A 72 -8.84 1.20 -29.52
N LEU A 73 -7.64 0.96 -30.03
CA LEU A 73 -7.39 0.93 -31.48
C LEU A 73 -8.23 -0.18 -32.13
N LEU A 74 -8.32 -1.35 -31.49
CA LEU A 74 -9.16 -2.44 -31.95
C LEU A 74 -10.65 -2.05 -31.94
N VAL A 75 -11.17 -1.49 -30.85
CA VAL A 75 -12.57 -1.02 -30.79
C VAL A 75 -12.87 0.08 -31.81
N LEU A 76 -11.90 0.97 -32.07
CA LEU A 76 -12.03 2.02 -33.08
C LEU A 76 -12.06 1.43 -34.48
N ARG A 77 -11.20 0.44 -34.76
CA ARG A 77 -11.20 -0.28 -36.02
C ARG A 77 -12.55 -0.97 -36.26
N ASP A 78 -13.04 -1.73 -35.29
CA ASP A 78 -14.34 -2.43 -35.38
C ASP A 78 -15.48 -1.43 -35.66
N ALA A 79 -15.49 -0.28 -34.97
CA ALA A 79 -16.52 0.74 -35.16
C ALA A 79 -16.48 1.41 -36.55
N ILE A 80 -15.30 1.54 -37.17
CA ILE A 80 -15.15 2.11 -38.51
C ILE A 80 -15.47 1.03 -39.57
N GLU A 81 -15.13 -0.23 -39.32
CA GLU A 81 -15.51 -1.36 -40.17
C GLU A 81 -17.05 -1.51 -40.23
N GLU A 82 -17.75 -1.41 -39.09
CA GLU A 82 -19.21 -1.41 -39.03
C GLU A 82 -19.87 -0.26 -39.81
N GLN A 83 -19.15 0.87 -39.96
CA GLN A 83 -19.60 2.02 -40.74
C GLN A 83 -19.36 1.86 -42.25
N GLY A 84 -18.65 0.81 -42.68
CA GLY A 84 -18.44 0.47 -44.08
C GLY A 84 -17.34 1.27 -44.79
N TYR A 85 -16.36 1.80 -44.06
CA TYR A 85 -15.18 2.45 -44.67
C TYR A 85 -14.27 1.44 -45.36
N THR A 86 -13.42 1.93 -46.26
CA THR A 86 -12.42 1.10 -46.94
C THR A 86 -11.23 0.79 -46.03
N GLU A 87 -10.55 -0.34 -46.26
CA GLU A 87 -9.41 -0.77 -45.44
C GLU A 87 -8.31 0.29 -45.33
N GLY A 88 -8.03 1.04 -46.42
CA GLY A 88 -7.03 2.11 -46.41
C GLY A 88 -7.40 3.29 -45.49
N GLU A 89 -8.66 3.71 -45.48
CA GLU A 89 -9.14 4.80 -44.60
C GLU A 89 -9.17 4.37 -43.12
N ILE A 90 -9.43 3.07 -42.88
CA ILE A 90 -9.38 2.48 -41.54
C ILE A 90 -7.94 2.54 -41.01
N GLU A 91 -6.96 2.13 -41.82
CA GLU A 91 -5.55 2.14 -41.42
C GLU A 91 -5.05 3.56 -41.10
N GLU A 92 -5.34 4.55 -41.95
CA GLU A 92 -4.96 5.95 -41.70
C GLU A 92 -5.54 6.46 -40.37
N ARG A 93 -6.83 6.24 -40.11
CA ARG A 93 -7.48 6.69 -38.87
C ARG A 93 -6.99 5.96 -37.62
N VAL A 94 -6.66 4.67 -37.74
CA VAL A 94 -6.08 3.87 -36.64
C VAL A 94 -4.65 4.34 -36.35
N GLU A 95 -3.86 4.65 -37.37
CA GLU A 95 -2.50 5.18 -37.20
C GLU A 95 -2.49 6.57 -36.55
N GLU A 96 -3.40 7.45 -36.98
CA GLU A 96 -3.61 8.75 -36.33
C GLU A 96 -3.99 8.58 -34.85
N ALA A 97 -4.94 7.68 -34.56
CA ALA A 97 -5.34 7.37 -33.19
C ALA A 97 -4.20 6.78 -32.35
N ARG A 98 -3.31 5.99 -32.98
CA ARG A 98 -2.12 5.43 -32.33
C ARG A 98 -1.13 6.53 -31.96
N ARG A 99 -0.80 7.42 -32.89
CA ARG A 99 0.08 8.58 -32.63
C ARG A 99 -0.49 9.47 -31.54
N ALA A 100 -1.78 9.78 -31.60
CA ALA A 100 -2.45 10.59 -30.57
C ALA A 100 -2.40 9.91 -29.18
N ALA A 101 -2.51 8.58 -29.11
CA ALA A 101 -2.42 7.83 -27.86
C ALA A 101 -0.98 7.79 -27.28
N GLU A 102 0.03 7.76 -28.15
CA GLU A 102 1.44 7.84 -27.76
C GLU A 102 1.80 9.27 -27.28
N GLU A 103 1.38 10.30 -28.00
CA GLU A 103 1.57 11.72 -27.64
C GLU A 103 0.86 12.10 -26.34
N ALA A 104 -0.30 11.49 -26.05
CA ALA A 104 -0.98 11.65 -24.77
C ALA A 104 -0.17 11.13 -23.56
N GLY A 105 1.02 10.56 -23.78
CA GLY A 105 2.11 10.62 -22.81
C GLY A 105 1.81 9.89 -21.52
N GLY A 106 1.30 8.66 -21.60
CA GLY A 106 1.11 7.82 -20.43
C GLY A 106 0.05 8.30 -19.44
N ARG A 107 -0.76 9.32 -19.79
CA ARG A 107 -2.02 9.58 -19.09
C ARG A 107 -2.88 8.35 -19.22
N ARG A 108 -3.26 7.77 -18.07
CA ARG A 108 -4.10 6.59 -18.04
C ARG A 108 -5.38 6.91 -18.82
N PRO A 109 -5.65 6.19 -19.92
CA PRO A 109 -6.81 6.47 -20.72
C PRO A 109 -8.09 6.24 -19.89
N PRO A 110 -9.18 7.00 -20.09
CA PRO A 110 -10.45 6.72 -19.41
C PRO A 110 -10.87 5.25 -19.65
N SER A 111 -11.27 4.56 -18.59
CA SER A 111 -11.67 3.15 -18.71
C SER A 111 -12.83 3.03 -19.70
N LEU A 112 -12.70 2.14 -20.68
CA LEU A 112 -13.80 1.79 -21.59
C LEU A 112 -15.03 1.36 -20.77
N PRO A 113 -16.25 1.69 -21.21
CA PRO A 113 -17.47 1.19 -20.56
C PRO A 113 -17.41 -0.35 -20.47
N GLY A 114 -17.62 -0.90 -19.27
CA GLY A 114 -17.46 -2.34 -18.98
C GLY A 114 -16.07 -2.79 -18.47
N SER A 115 -15.03 -1.96 -18.60
CA SER A 115 -13.65 -2.30 -18.17
C SER A 115 -13.33 -1.91 -16.72
N ARG A 116 -14.24 -1.19 -16.03
CA ARG A 116 -14.00 -0.64 -14.68
C ARG A 116 -13.67 -1.71 -13.62
N GLY A 117 -14.27 -2.91 -13.73
CA GLY A 117 -14.08 -3.98 -12.74
C GLY A 117 -12.73 -4.71 -12.83
N PHE A 118 -12.06 -4.70 -13.99
CA PHE A 118 -10.82 -5.46 -14.14
C PHE A 118 -9.66 -4.81 -13.40
N ALA A 119 -9.52 -3.48 -13.47
CA ALA A 119 -8.39 -2.80 -12.84
C ALA A 119 -8.46 -2.77 -11.30
N ASP A 120 -9.65 -2.91 -10.74
CA ASP A 120 -9.87 -2.87 -9.28
C ASP A 120 -9.54 -4.21 -8.61
N THR A 121 -9.55 -5.31 -9.36
CA THR A 121 -9.14 -6.63 -8.88
C THR A 121 -7.64 -6.92 -9.10
N GLN A 122 -6.96 -6.13 -9.94
CA GLN A 122 -5.53 -6.30 -10.20
C GLN A 122 -4.67 -5.87 -9.00
N SER A 123 -3.95 -6.82 -8.43
CA SER A 123 -3.11 -6.64 -7.23
C SER A 123 -2.09 -5.50 -7.36
N HIS A 124 -1.45 -5.34 -8.52
CA HIS A 124 -0.45 -4.30 -8.75
C HIS A 124 -1.06 -2.90 -8.92
N HIS A 125 -2.26 -2.79 -9.51
CA HIS A 125 -2.99 -1.51 -9.57
C HIS A 125 -3.46 -1.09 -8.19
N VAL A 126 -3.96 -2.03 -7.39
CA VAL A 126 -4.33 -1.79 -5.99
C VAL A 126 -3.11 -1.37 -5.17
N ALA A 127 -1.98 -2.06 -5.34
CA ALA A 127 -0.73 -1.69 -4.67
C ALA A 127 -0.27 -0.28 -5.04
N ALA A 128 -0.28 0.08 -6.33
CA ALA A 128 0.08 1.43 -6.79
C ALA A 128 -0.87 2.52 -6.26
N ARG A 129 -2.17 2.24 -6.15
CA ARG A 129 -3.13 3.16 -5.52
C ARG A 129 -2.86 3.32 -4.03
N LYS A 130 -2.61 2.21 -3.33
CA LYS A 130 -2.29 2.23 -1.90
C LYS A 130 -0.97 2.95 -1.61
N GLU A 131 0.05 2.76 -2.44
CA GLU A 131 1.32 3.47 -2.30
C GLU A 131 1.11 4.99 -2.42
N LYS A 132 0.35 5.44 -3.42
CA LYS A 132 -0.02 6.86 -3.55
C LYS A 132 -0.82 7.39 -2.36
N GLN A 133 -1.75 6.60 -1.84
CA GLN A 133 -2.50 6.98 -0.64
C GLN A 133 -1.57 7.12 0.57
N LEU A 134 -0.66 6.16 0.76
CA LEU A 134 0.32 6.22 1.84
C LEU A 134 1.29 7.39 1.67
N GLU A 135 1.71 7.71 0.44
CA GLU A 135 2.51 8.89 0.13
C GLU A 135 1.77 10.18 0.50
N THR A 136 0.49 10.30 0.14
CA THR A 136 -0.33 11.46 0.54
C THR A 136 -0.52 11.57 2.05
N LEU A 137 -0.68 10.43 2.74
CA LEU A 137 -0.79 10.41 4.20
C LEU A 137 0.54 10.78 4.86
N ARG A 138 1.67 10.25 4.38
CA ARG A 138 3.01 10.63 4.87
C ARG A 138 3.25 12.13 4.74
N ALA A 139 2.93 12.70 3.58
CA ALA A 139 3.02 14.13 3.35
C ALA A 139 2.12 14.93 4.31
N ALA A 140 0.89 14.47 4.56
CA ALA A 140 -0.02 15.13 5.50
C ALA A 140 0.46 15.06 6.97
N PHE A 141 1.12 13.97 7.36
CA PHE A 141 1.72 13.81 8.69
C PHE A 141 3.11 14.44 8.81
N GLY A 142 3.64 15.05 7.74
CA GLY A 142 4.99 15.63 7.74
C GLY A 142 6.11 14.61 7.93
N LEU A 143 5.87 13.35 7.54
CA LEU A 143 6.87 12.28 7.59
C LEU A 143 7.65 12.28 6.27
N ASP A 144 8.89 12.75 6.32
CA ASP A 144 9.76 12.75 5.17
C ASP A 144 10.39 11.36 4.96
N ALA A 145 10.80 11.07 3.72
CA ALA A 145 11.41 9.78 3.37
C ALA A 145 12.70 9.48 4.19
N GLU A 146 13.32 10.51 4.76
CA GLU A 146 14.51 10.42 5.62
C GLU A 146 14.17 9.96 7.06
N ASP A 147 12.98 10.25 7.57
CA ASP A 147 12.56 9.86 8.93
C ASP A 147 12.40 8.33 9.05
N VAL A 148 12.03 7.67 7.94
CA VAL A 148 11.92 6.20 7.85
C VAL A 148 13.28 5.51 8.00
N LYS A 149 14.39 6.16 7.65
CA LYS A 149 15.75 5.59 7.82
C LYS A 149 16.28 5.75 9.25
N LYS A 150 15.79 6.73 10.02
CA LYS A 150 16.17 6.93 11.43
C LYS A 150 15.33 6.11 12.42
N GLY A 151 14.14 5.66 12.01
CA GLY A 151 13.20 4.90 12.84
C GLY A 151 13.48 3.40 12.95
N GLY A 152 14.74 2.98 13.10
CA GLY A 152 15.07 1.65 13.58
C GLY A 152 14.70 1.54 15.06
N VAL A 153 13.40 1.43 15.35
CA VAL A 153 12.93 1.10 16.69
C VAL A 153 13.02 -0.41 16.81
N ASP A 154 14.06 -0.89 17.51
CA ASP A 154 14.13 -2.26 18.00
C ASP A 154 12.93 -2.45 18.95
N SER A 155 11.79 -2.88 18.40
CA SER A 155 10.69 -3.36 19.22
C SER A 155 11.06 -4.78 19.67
N ASP A 156 11.81 -4.88 20.76
CA ASP A 156 11.94 -6.14 21.50
C ASP A 156 10.54 -6.54 21.99
N VAL A 157 9.96 -7.55 21.36
CA VAL A 157 8.56 -7.99 21.53
C VAL A 157 8.34 -8.75 22.85
N GLU A 158 9.33 -8.81 23.75
CA GLU A 158 9.30 -9.70 24.93
C GLU A 158 8.98 -9.00 26.27
N SER A 159 8.88 -7.67 26.30
CA SER A 159 8.41 -6.93 27.48
C SER A 159 7.37 -5.90 27.04
N GLY A 160 6.10 -6.08 27.42
CA GLY A 160 4.99 -5.18 27.07
C GLY A 160 5.05 -3.78 27.69
N GLU A 161 6.23 -3.20 27.88
CA GLU A 161 6.43 -1.82 28.29
C GLU A 161 6.89 -0.96 27.10
N LEU A 162 6.06 0.02 26.75
CA LEU A 162 6.46 1.16 25.93
C LEU A 162 7.47 1.98 26.74
N VAL A 163 8.77 1.71 26.55
CA VAL A 163 9.82 2.61 27.02
C VAL A 163 9.73 3.89 26.19
N PRO A 164 9.44 5.07 26.77
CA PRO A 164 9.46 6.32 26.04
C PRO A 164 10.89 6.55 25.55
N GLY A 165 11.06 6.62 24.23
CA GLY A 165 12.36 6.82 23.61
C GLY A 165 13.02 8.11 24.11
N LYS A 166 14.36 8.13 24.08
CA LYS A 166 15.24 9.24 24.50
C LYS A 166 14.95 10.61 23.84
N TYR A 167 13.96 10.70 22.97
CA TYR A 167 13.46 11.94 22.38
C TYR A 167 12.63 12.79 23.37
N TYR A 168 12.12 12.20 24.45
CA TYR A 168 11.35 12.95 25.45
C TYR A 168 12.22 13.76 26.43
N GLU A 169 13.48 13.38 26.69
CA GLU A 169 14.33 14.13 27.62
C GLU A 169 14.89 15.44 27.04
N GLU A 170 15.05 15.54 25.71
CA GLU A 170 15.53 16.79 25.08
C GLU A 170 14.45 17.88 25.03
N LEU A 171 13.16 17.51 24.94
CA LEU A 171 12.05 18.46 24.94
C LEU A 171 11.81 19.07 26.34
N ASP A 172 12.00 18.28 27.41
CA ASP A 172 11.87 18.76 28.78
C ASP A 172 12.99 19.72 29.19
N THR A 173 14.20 19.52 28.66
CA THR A 173 15.33 20.42 28.92
C THR A 173 15.29 21.72 28.10
N ALA A 174 14.70 21.69 26.89
CA ALA A 174 14.47 22.89 26.08
C ALA A 174 13.42 23.82 26.71
N GLY A 175 12.28 23.27 27.16
CA GLY A 175 11.23 24.06 27.82
C GLY A 175 11.67 24.71 29.15
N GLN A 176 12.63 24.10 29.86
CA GLN A 176 13.17 24.70 31.09
C GLN A 176 14.10 25.89 30.83
N LYS A 177 14.87 25.91 29.72
CA LYS A 177 15.77 27.03 29.38
C LYS A 177 14.98 28.28 28.99
N ASP A 178 13.98 28.13 28.14
CA ASP A 178 13.13 29.23 27.69
C ASP A 178 12.35 29.89 28.85
N SER A 179 11.96 29.10 29.86
CA SER A 179 11.26 29.61 31.05
C SER A 179 12.16 30.44 31.98
N LYS A 180 13.48 30.19 31.95
CA LYS A 180 14.49 30.87 32.79
C LYS A 180 14.86 32.22 32.19
N ASP A 181 15.08 32.26 30.88
CA ASP A 181 15.41 33.48 30.14
C ASP A 181 14.25 34.51 30.18
N LEU A 182 12.99 34.04 30.15
CA LEU A 182 11.80 34.89 30.33
C LEU A 182 11.67 35.47 31.75
N LYS A 183 12.12 34.73 32.78
CA LYS A 183 12.09 35.20 34.18
C LYS A 183 13.18 36.23 34.48
N ASP A 184 14.36 36.06 33.91
CA ASP A 184 15.48 36.98 34.11
C ASP A 184 15.26 38.31 33.36
N GLY A 185 14.70 38.26 32.13
CA GLY A 185 14.29 39.47 31.40
C GLY A 185 13.20 40.30 32.12
N ARG A 186 12.26 39.65 32.83
CA ARG A 186 11.23 40.34 33.63
C ARG A 186 11.81 41.02 34.88
N LYS A 187 12.83 40.46 35.51
CA LYS A 187 13.50 41.08 36.67
C LYS A 187 14.30 42.30 36.27
N ASP A 188 15.03 42.24 35.16
CA ASP A 188 15.82 43.37 34.65
C ASP A 188 14.96 44.53 34.16
N ALA A 189 13.80 44.24 33.53
CA ALA A 189 12.84 45.27 33.13
C ALA A 189 12.23 46.00 34.35
N LYS A 190 11.95 45.28 35.44
CA LYS A 190 11.42 45.86 36.69
C LYS A 190 12.46 46.76 37.37
N LYS A 191 13.72 46.31 37.43
CA LYS A 191 14.84 47.05 38.02
C LYS A 191 15.21 48.32 37.24
N ARG A 192 15.02 48.33 35.91
CA ARG A 192 15.19 49.53 35.08
C ARG A 192 14.07 50.56 35.22
N LYS A 193 12.86 50.13 35.59
CA LYS A 193 11.71 51.03 35.80
C LYS A 193 11.79 51.74 37.15
N GLU A 194 12.29 51.05 38.18
CA GLU A 194 12.49 51.58 39.54
C GLU A 194 13.68 52.55 39.66
N LYS A 195 14.59 52.57 38.67
CA LYS A 195 15.74 53.48 38.61
C LYS A 195 15.48 54.77 37.81
N ARG A 196 14.25 54.94 37.30
CA ARG A 196 13.83 56.04 36.42
C ARG A 196 12.75 56.94 37.03
N GLU A 197 12.27 56.59 38.23
CA GLU A 197 11.63 57.50 39.20
C GLU A 197 12.71 58.01 40.17
#